data_AF-A0AAE1FLU3-F1
#
_entry.id   AF-A0AAE1FLU3-F1
#
_cell.length_a   1.000
_cell.length_b   1.000
_cell.length_c   1.000
_cell.angle_alpha   90.00
_cell.angle_beta   90.00
_cell.angle_gamma   90.00
#
_symmetry.space_group_name_H-M   'P 1'
#
loop_
_entity.id
_entity.type
_entity.pdbx_description
1 polymer ?
#
loop_
_entity_poly.entity_id
_entity_poly.type
_entity_poly.pdbx_seq_one_letter_code
_entity_poly.pdbx_strand_id
1 'polypeptide(L)'
;MTCHYPCYIPDDNNKKNCWAMTNEYCRIAKCYWDVHKNMSFRYEHSWKKEQRTVQELLNRYQRAKRGKLNKRAAILAIENDINQFNQSLITRIKVAQRCVTILDAIALKPNPLSTKEYIDLMIESEKMQKRHNFETRVEMLEKLKQDVAVVQAVQGNGATTSGEALLKHFHDIMID
;
A
#
# COMPACT_ATOMS: atom_id res chain seq x y z
N MET A 1 -16.73 28.41 6.04
CA MET A 1 -17.23 29.62 5.35
C MET A 1 -18.67 29.86 5.80
N THR A 2 -19.05 31.10 6.10
CA THR A 2 -20.43 31.42 6.50
C THR A 2 -21.28 31.66 5.25
N CYS A 3 -22.17 30.71 4.93
CA CYS A 3 -22.90 30.69 3.66
C CYS A 3 -24.28 31.37 3.71
N HIS A 4 -24.77 31.78 4.88
CA HIS A 4 -26.13 32.31 5.04
C HIS A 4 -26.24 33.45 6.05
N TYR A 5 -25.38 34.47 5.98
CA TYR A 5 -25.44 35.61 6.91
C TYR A 5 -25.95 36.90 6.23
N PRO A 6 -26.90 37.64 6.85
CA PRO A 6 -27.73 37.25 7.99
C PRO A 6 -28.87 36.29 7.56
N CYS A 7 -29.14 35.25 8.36
CA CYS A 7 -30.32 34.39 8.19
C CYS A 7 -31.22 34.53 9.40
N TYR A 8 -32.47 34.94 9.15
CA TYR A 8 -33.47 35.19 10.20
C TYR A 8 -34.34 33.97 10.50
N ILE A 9 -34.06 32.82 9.86
CA ILE A 9 -34.79 31.57 10.08
C ILE A 9 -34.16 30.87 11.30
N PRO A 10 -34.86 30.77 12.45
CA PRO A 10 -34.28 30.17 13.65
C PRO A 10 -34.15 28.66 13.55
N ASP A 11 -35.13 28.02 12.90
CA ASP A 11 -35.19 26.57 12.74
C ASP A 11 -34.31 26.09 11.58
N ASP A 12 -33.40 25.18 11.89
CA ASP A 12 -32.48 24.58 10.93
C ASP A 12 -33.20 23.68 9.91
N ASN A 13 -34.38 23.17 10.22
CA ASN A 13 -35.19 22.39 9.28
C ASN A 13 -35.84 23.26 8.19
N ASN A 14 -35.82 24.57 8.38
CA ASN A 14 -36.40 25.53 7.45
C ASN A 14 -35.34 26.27 6.62
N LYS A 15 -34.09 25.79 6.61
CA LYS A 15 -32.97 26.46 5.92
C LYS A 15 -33.08 26.50 4.40
N LYS A 16 -33.86 25.60 3.80
CA LYS A 16 -34.23 25.67 2.37
C LYS A 16 -34.90 26.99 1.97
N ASN A 17 -35.53 27.68 2.92
CA ASN A 17 -36.20 28.97 2.68
C ASN A 17 -35.28 30.18 2.88
N CYS A 18 -34.00 29.97 3.22
CA CYS A 18 -33.05 31.06 3.38
C CYS A 18 -32.78 31.73 2.03
N TRP A 19 -32.61 33.06 2.03
CA TRP A 19 -32.20 33.85 0.86
C TRP A 19 -30.95 33.30 0.14
N ALA A 20 -30.07 32.61 0.86
CA ALA A 20 -28.87 32.00 0.29
C ALA A 20 -29.12 30.67 -0.42
N MET A 21 -30.34 30.12 -0.38
CA MET A 21 -30.73 28.89 -1.06
C MET A 21 -31.45 29.18 -2.37
N THR A 22 -31.20 28.34 -3.37
CA THR A 22 -31.90 28.34 -4.64
C THR A 22 -31.94 26.90 -5.14
N ASN A 23 -33.12 26.39 -5.49
CA ASN A 23 -33.33 25.01 -5.91
C ASN A 23 -32.70 23.99 -4.93
N GLU A 24 -32.93 24.17 -3.62
CA GLU A 24 -32.39 23.31 -2.54
C GLU A 24 -30.86 23.36 -2.33
N TYR A 25 -30.12 24.14 -3.12
CA TYR A 25 -28.67 24.32 -2.96
C TYR A 25 -28.31 25.74 -2.57
N CYS A 26 -27.25 25.88 -1.78
CA CYS A 26 -26.69 27.18 -1.46
C CYS A 26 -26.00 27.79 -2.68
N ARG A 27 -26.33 29.05 -3.01
CA ARG A 27 -25.68 29.74 -4.12
C ARG A 27 -24.27 30.26 -3.83
N ILE A 28 -23.87 30.30 -2.56
CA ILE A 28 -22.53 30.76 -2.13
C ILE A 28 -21.51 29.64 -2.26
N ALA A 29 -21.78 28.47 -1.66
CA ALA A 29 -20.83 27.37 -1.56
C ALA A 29 -21.30 26.06 -2.21
N LYS A 30 -22.47 26.04 -2.87
CA LYS A 30 -23.05 24.88 -3.56
C LYS A 30 -23.36 23.66 -2.67
N CYS A 31 -23.42 23.85 -1.36
CA CYS A 31 -23.83 22.82 -0.41
C CYS A 31 -25.35 22.61 -0.46
N TYR A 32 -25.82 21.39 -0.17
CA TYR A 32 -27.25 21.11 -0.01
C TYR A 32 -27.83 21.85 1.22
N TRP A 33 -29.13 22.13 1.24
CA TRP A 33 -29.71 23.01 2.27
C TRP A 33 -29.62 22.44 3.70
N ASP A 34 -29.65 21.12 3.86
CA ASP A 34 -29.70 20.39 5.14
C ASP A 34 -28.43 20.51 6.00
N VAL A 35 -27.27 20.71 5.37
CA VAL A 35 -25.99 20.91 6.04
C VAL A 35 -25.82 22.33 6.59
N HIS A 36 -26.75 23.23 6.28
CA HIS A 36 -26.72 24.58 6.87
C HIS A 36 -27.34 24.57 8.26
N LYS A 37 -26.59 25.08 9.22
CA LYS A 37 -27.02 25.25 10.61
C LYS A 37 -26.80 26.69 11.06
N ASN A 38 -27.62 27.16 11.98
CA ASN A 38 -27.35 28.37 12.74
C ASN A 38 -26.16 28.11 13.68
N MET A 39 -25.04 28.79 13.41
CA MET A 39 -23.84 28.74 14.25
C MET A 39 -23.79 29.99 15.14
N SER A 40 -23.31 29.84 16.38
CA SER A 40 -23.12 30.95 17.33
C SER A 40 -21.96 31.88 16.96
N PHE A 41 -21.20 31.56 15.91
CA PHE A 41 -20.05 32.32 15.44
C PHE A 41 -19.97 32.30 13.91
N ARG A 42 -19.29 33.32 13.34
CA ARG A 42 -19.05 33.42 11.89
C ARG A 42 -17.56 33.48 11.58
N TYR A 43 -17.18 32.93 10.44
CA TYR A 43 -15.82 33.03 9.93
C TYR A 43 -15.74 34.22 8.96
N GLU A 44 -15.01 35.25 9.34
CA GLU A 44 -14.64 36.36 8.47
C GLU A 44 -13.16 36.23 8.07
N HIS A 45 -12.90 36.20 6.76
CA HIS A 45 -11.54 36.28 6.25
C HIS A 45 -11.15 37.74 6.13
N SER A 46 -10.17 38.17 6.91
CA SER A 46 -9.54 39.48 6.77
C SER A 46 -8.07 39.31 6.42
N TRP A 47 -7.61 40.07 5.44
CA TRP A 47 -6.19 40.17 5.13
C TRP A 47 -5.57 41.18 6.08
N LYS A 48 -4.66 40.72 6.94
CA LYS A 48 -3.88 41.59 7.82
C LYS A 48 -2.46 41.71 7.28
N LYS A 49 -1.97 42.94 7.18
CA LYS A 49 -0.54 43.18 6.94
C LYS A 49 0.20 42.81 8.22
N GLU A 50 1.01 41.76 8.16
CA GLU A 50 1.88 41.35 9.26
C GLU A 50 3.31 41.82 8.95
N GLN A 51 3.94 42.47 9.93
CA GLN A 51 5.37 42.75 9.90
C GLN A 51 6.10 41.45 10.25
N ARG A 52 6.94 40.96 9.35
CA ARG A 52 7.81 39.81 9.60
C ARG A 52 9.26 40.23 9.50
N THR A 53 10.07 39.73 10.41
CA THR A 53 11.50 39.94 10.36
C THR A 53 12.15 38.95 9.40
N VAL A 54 13.25 39.36 8.76
CA VAL A 54 14.07 38.48 7.92
C VAL A 54 14.55 37.26 8.72
N GLN A 55 14.82 37.43 10.02
CA GLN A 55 15.25 36.36 10.90
C GLN A 55 14.16 35.29 11.11
N GLU A 56 12.90 35.67 11.27
CA GLU A 56 11.78 34.73 11.40
C GLU A 56 11.57 33.91 10.12
N LEU A 57 11.69 34.56 8.97
CA LEU A 57 11.65 33.90 7.66
C LEU A 57 12.79 32.89 7.51
N LEU A 58 14.01 33.27 7.88
CA LEU A 58 15.18 32.39 7.85
C LEU A 58 15.00 31.18 8.79
N ASN A 59 14.55 31.41 10.02
CA ASN A 59 14.32 30.36 11.00
C ASN A 59 13.24 29.36 10.52
N ARG A 60 12.17 29.84 9.90
CA ARG A 60 11.10 29.00 9.33
C ARG A 60 11.63 28.15 8.17
N TYR A 61 12.42 28.75 7.28
CA TYR A 61 13.07 28.03 6.18
C TYR A 61 14.00 26.94 6.68
N GLN A 62 14.88 27.25 7.65
CA GLN A 62 15.81 26.28 8.22
C GLN A 62 15.10 25.12 8.91
N ARG A 63 14.03 25.40 9.68
CA ARG A 63 13.18 24.37 10.30
C ARG A 63 12.57 23.43 9.27
N ALA A 64 11.98 23.98 8.21
CA ALA A 64 11.41 23.18 7.13
C ALA A 64 12.47 22.32 6.41
N LYS A 65 13.65 22.90 6.15
CA LYS A 65 14.79 22.19 5.53
C LYS A 65 15.27 21.02 6.40
N ARG A 66 15.44 21.23 7.70
CA ARG A 66 15.82 20.16 8.66
C ARG A 66 14.78 19.05 8.70
N GLY A 67 13.49 19.40 8.77
CA GLY A 67 12.40 18.40 8.74
C GLY A 67 12.40 17.55 7.47
N LYS A 68 12.69 18.14 6.31
CA LYS A 68 12.80 17.42 5.03
C LYS A 68 14.01 16.45 5.00
N LEU A 69 15.15 16.88 5.54
CA LEU A 69 16.34 16.03 5.64
C LEU A 69 16.08 14.82 6.54
N ASN A 70 15.41 15.01 7.69
CA ASN A 70 15.09 13.92 8.61
C ASN A 70 14.18 12.86 7.95
N LYS A 71 13.17 13.28 7.20
CA LYS A 71 12.29 12.35 6.45
C LYS A 71 13.06 11.57 5.39
N ARG A 72 13.94 12.24 4.62
CA ARG A 72 14.75 11.57 3.59
C ARG A 72 15.75 10.59 4.20
N ALA A 73 16.36 10.93 5.33
CA ALA A 73 17.27 10.05 6.05
C ALA A 73 16.56 8.79 6.55
N ALA A 74 15.33 8.91 7.07
CA ALA A 74 14.53 7.75 7.49
C ALA A 74 14.17 6.83 6.31
N ILE A 75 13.80 7.38 5.16
CA ILE A 75 13.52 6.58 3.94
C ILE A 75 14.77 5.82 3.50
N LEU A 76 15.92 6.48 3.41
CA LEU A 76 17.18 5.84 3.01
C LEU A 76 17.60 4.72 3.97
N ALA A 77 17.36 4.89 5.28
CA ALA A 77 17.62 3.85 6.26
C ALA A 77 16.76 2.60 6.01
N ILE A 78 15.45 2.80 5.79
CA ILE A 78 14.51 1.71 5.48
C ILE A 78 14.89 0.99 4.17
N GLU A 79 15.22 1.74 3.11
CA GLU A 79 15.68 1.17 1.84
C GLU A 79 16.94 0.33 2.02
N ASN A 80 17.88 0.79 2.85
CA ASN A 80 19.09 0.04 3.15
C ASN A 80 18.78 -1.25 3.93
N ASP A 81 17.89 -1.21 4.92
CA ASP A 81 17.48 -2.39 5.69
C ASP A 81 16.81 -3.44 4.80
N ILE A 82 15.93 -3.01 3.88
CA ILE A 82 15.30 -3.88 2.89
C ILE A 82 16.36 -4.54 2.00
N ASN A 83 17.33 -3.77 1.51
CA ASN A 83 18.39 -4.29 0.66
C ASN A 83 19.25 -5.34 1.38
N GLN A 84 19.62 -5.09 2.64
CA GLN A 84 20.40 -6.05 3.44
C GLN A 84 19.60 -7.33 3.71
N PHE A 85 18.31 -7.19 4.03
CA PHE A 85 17.43 -8.33 4.22
C PHE A 85 17.32 -9.18 2.95
N ASN A 86 17.11 -8.54 1.79
CA ASN A 86 17.01 -9.23 0.51
C ASN A 86 18.31 -9.98 0.15
N GLN A 87 19.48 -9.39 0.40
CA GLN A 87 20.77 -10.07 0.19
C GLN A 87 20.92 -11.31 1.08
N SER A 88 20.52 -11.22 2.34
CA SER A 88 20.50 -12.36 3.27
C SER A 88 19.54 -13.45 2.79
N LEU A 89 18.34 -13.06 2.34
CA LEU A 89 17.33 -13.97 1.80
C LEU A 89 17.84 -14.73 0.57
N ILE A 90 18.44 -14.02 -0.41
CA ILE A 90 19.02 -14.63 -1.61
C ILE A 90 20.12 -15.63 -1.24
N THR A 91 20.97 -15.28 -0.27
CA THR A 91 22.03 -16.18 0.20
C THR A 91 21.44 -17.45 0.80
N ARG A 92 20.40 -17.33 1.63
CA ARG A 92 19.70 -18.49 2.22
C ARG A 92 19.02 -19.36 1.17
N ILE A 93 18.38 -18.76 0.16
CA ILE A 93 17.78 -19.49 -0.96
C ILE A 93 18.84 -20.29 -1.71
N LYS A 94 20.00 -19.70 -2.02
CA LYS A 94 21.11 -20.41 -2.68
C LYS A 94 21.60 -21.60 -1.85
N VAL A 95 21.71 -21.43 -0.53
CA VAL A 95 22.08 -22.53 0.37
C VAL A 95 21.02 -23.62 0.34
N ALA A 96 19.74 -23.27 0.46
CA ALA A 96 18.64 -24.23 0.41
C ALA A 96 18.62 -25.01 -0.92
N GLN A 97 18.77 -24.33 -2.06
CA GLN A 97 18.87 -24.96 -3.38
C GLN A 97 20.04 -25.94 -3.45
N ARG A 98 21.23 -25.55 -2.95
CA ARG A 98 22.39 -26.45 -2.90
C ARG A 98 22.11 -27.68 -2.04
N CYS A 99 21.46 -27.51 -0.88
CA CYS A 99 21.08 -28.64 -0.03
C CYS A 99 20.14 -29.59 -0.76
N VAL A 100 19.13 -29.07 -1.47
CA VAL A 100 18.20 -29.88 -2.28
C VAL A 100 18.95 -30.66 -3.36
N THR A 101 19.85 -30.01 -4.12
CA THR A 101 20.65 -30.69 -5.15
C THR A 101 21.51 -31.83 -4.58
N ILE A 102 22.11 -31.62 -3.40
CA ILE A 102 22.89 -32.67 -2.74
C ILE A 102 21.97 -33.82 -2.30
N LEU A 103 20.83 -33.51 -1.68
CA LEU A 103 19.85 -34.50 -1.24
C LEU A 103 19.34 -35.33 -2.41
N ASP A 104 19.03 -34.71 -3.55
CA ASP A 104 18.60 -35.40 -4.77
C ASP A 104 19.69 -36.33 -5.32
N ALA A 105 20.96 -35.90 -5.27
CA ALA A 105 22.08 -36.70 -5.77
C ALA A 105 22.38 -37.94 -4.91
N ILE A 106 22.15 -37.87 -3.59
CA ILE A 106 22.38 -38.99 -2.66
C ILE A 106 21.12 -39.81 -2.36
N ALA A 107 19.97 -39.39 -2.86
CA ALA A 107 18.70 -40.04 -2.57
C ALA A 107 18.69 -41.47 -3.14
N LEU A 108 18.64 -42.46 -2.26
CA LEU A 108 18.45 -43.87 -2.63
C LEU A 108 17.12 -44.11 -3.36
N LYS A 109 16.15 -43.24 -3.11
CA LYS A 109 14.92 -43.07 -3.89
C LYS A 109 14.78 -41.58 -4.18
N PRO A 110 15.00 -41.11 -5.41
CA PRO A 110 14.78 -39.70 -5.73
C PRO A 110 13.35 -39.31 -5.36
N ASN A 111 13.16 -38.07 -4.91
CA ASN A 111 11.84 -37.57 -4.56
C ASN A 111 10.91 -37.78 -5.76
N PRO A 112 9.92 -38.70 -5.69
CA PRO A 112 9.12 -39.07 -6.84
C PRO A 112 8.14 -37.97 -7.22
N LEU A 113 7.96 -36.97 -6.35
CA LEU A 113 7.04 -35.88 -6.53
C LEU A 113 7.72 -34.78 -7.34
N SER A 114 7.18 -34.53 -8.52
CA SER A 114 7.42 -33.31 -9.28
C SER A 114 7.09 -32.06 -8.45
N THR A 115 7.67 -30.92 -8.80
CA THR A 115 7.38 -29.62 -8.18
C THR A 115 5.87 -29.34 -8.10
N LYS A 116 5.11 -29.81 -9.09
CA LYS A 116 3.64 -29.69 -9.14
C LYS A 116 2.96 -30.52 -8.05
N GLU A 117 3.35 -31.79 -7.91
CA GLU A 117 2.80 -32.70 -6.90
C GLU A 117 3.15 -32.26 -5.47
N TYR A 118 4.30 -31.60 -5.28
CA TYR A 118 4.64 -30.98 -4.00
C TYR A 118 3.74 -29.78 -3.66
N ILE A 119 3.42 -28.93 -4.65
CA ILE A 119 2.49 -27.81 -4.46
C ILE A 119 1.07 -28.34 -4.15
N ASP A 120 0.66 -29.44 -4.79
CA ASP A 120 -0.61 -30.11 -4.48
C ASP A 120 -0.69 -30.53 -3.01
N LEU A 121 0.38 -31.11 -2.47
CA LEU A 121 0.45 -31.47 -1.05
C LEU A 121 0.38 -30.25 -0.13
N MET A 122 1.00 -29.12 -0.51
CA MET A 122 0.89 -27.87 0.26
C MET A 122 -0.53 -27.31 0.26
N ILE A 123 -1.23 -27.35 -0.88
CA ILE A 123 -2.63 -26.93 -1.00
C ILE A 123 -3.53 -27.79 -0.10
N GLU A 124 -3.35 -29.11 -0.13
CA GLU A 124 -4.09 -30.04 0.73
C GLU A 124 -3.82 -29.77 2.21
N SER A 125 -2.56 -29.57 2.59
CA SER A 125 -2.18 -29.24 3.96
C SER A 125 -2.83 -27.94 4.45
N GLU A 126 -2.84 -26.89 3.63
CA GLU A 126 -3.50 -25.62 3.97
C GLU A 126 -5.02 -25.77 4.12
N LYS A 127 -5.66 -26.52 3.22
CA LYS A 127 -7.10 -26.86 3.30
C LYS A 127 -7.44 -27.68 4.53
N MET A 128 -6.55 -28.57 4.98
CA MET A 128 -6.73 -29.38 6.19
C MET A 128 -6.55 -28.56 7.46
N GLN A 129 -5.53 -27.69 7.50
CA GLN A 129 -5.18 -26.94 8.70
C GLN A 129 -6.13 -25.77 8.98
N LYS A 130 -6.78 -25.21 7.95
CA LYS A 130 -7.78 -24.11 8.04
C LYS A 130 -7.36 -22.96 8.95
N ARG A 131 -6.07 -22.59 8.91
CA ARG A 131 -5.57 -21.44 9.69
C ARG A 131 -6.17 -20.14 9.12
N HIS A 132 -6.09 -19.06 9.88
CA HIS A 132 -6.59 -17.76 9.44
C HIS A 132 -6.06 -17.39 8.03
N ASN A 133 -6.94 -16.87 7.17
CA ASN A 133 -6.67 -16.54 5.76
C ASN A 133 -6.15 -17.72 4.92
N PHE A 134 -6.57 -18.96 5.19
CA PHE A 134 -6.17 -20.10 4.37
C PHE A 134 -6.73 -20.01 2.94
N GLU A 135 -7.91 -19.42 2.71
CA GLU A 135 -8.46 -19.31 1.35
C GLU A 135 -7.53 -18.50 0.43
N THR A 136 -7.03 -17.36 0.91
CA THR A 136 -6.07 -16.53 0.17
C THR A 136 -4.76 -17.28 -0.08
N ARG A 137 -4.25 -18.03 0.91
CA ARG A 137 -3.01 -18.82 0.76
C ARG A 137 -3.19 -19.97 -0.22
N VAL A 138 -4.35 -20.61 -0.23
CA VAL A 138 -4.72 -21.64 -1.23
C VAL A 138 -4.78 -21.03 -2.64
N GLU A 139 -5.40 -19.86 -2.81
CA GLU A 139 -5.46 -19.18 -4.10
C GLU A 139 -4.05 -18.83 -4.63
N MET A 140 -3.16 -18.36 -3.76
CA MET A 140 -1.76 -18.10 -4.11
C MET A 140 -1.02 -19.37 -4.53
N LEU A 141 -1.22 -20.48 -3.83
CA LEU A 141 -0.59 -21.76 -4.16
C LEU A 141 -1.12 -22.33 -5.49
N GLU A 142 -2.40 -22.15 -5.81
CA GLU A 142 -2.97 -22.53 -7.11
C GLU A 142 -2.37 -21.71 -8.26
N LYS A 143 -2.15 -20.41 -8.06
CA LYS A 143 -1.44 -19.57 -9.04
C LYS A 143 0.00 -20.03 -9.24
N LEU A 144 0.71 -20.29 -8.15
CA LEU A 144 2.09 -20.82 -8.21
C LEU A 144 2.16 -22.15 -8.95
N LYS A 145 1.16 -23.03 -8.77
CA LYS A 145 1.05 -24.31 -9.50
C LYS A 145 0.92 -24.09 -11.01
N GLN A 146 0.14 -23.09 -11.43
CA GLN A 146 -0.02 -22.73 -12.84
C GLN A 146 1.29 -22.18 -13.42
N ASP A 147 1.97 -21.30 -12.68
CA ASP A 147 3.25 -20.72 -13.11
C ASP A 147 4.33 -21.78 -13.29
N VAL A 148 4.41 -22.75 -12.36
CA VAL A 148 5.34 -23.89 -12.47
C VAL A 148 5.04 -24.72 -13.71
N ALA A 149 3.76 -24.95 -14.04
CA ALA A 149 3.39 -25.69 -15.25
C ALA A 149 3.78 -24.93 -16.54
N VAL A 150 3.62 -23.61 -16.57
CA VAL A 150 4.05 -22.76 -17.70
C VAL A 150 5.57 -22.79 -17.83
N VAL A 151 6.31 -22.64 -16.73
CA VAL A 151 7.78 -22.68 -16.72
C VAL A 151 8.30 -24.05 -17.17
N GLN A 152 7.69 -25.15 -16.75
CA GLN A 152 8.06 -26.50 -17.20
C GLN A 152 7.79 -26.70 -18.70
N ALA A 153 6.68 -26.16 -19.23
CA ALA A 153 6.39 -26.19 -20.66
C ALA A 153 7.40 -25.38 -21.49
N VAL A 154 7.92 -24.28 -20.94
CA VAL A 154 8.96 -23.44 -21.57
C VAL A 154 10.36 -24.06 -21.42
N GLN A 155 10.67 -24.72 -20.30
CA GLN A 155 11.96 -25.35 -20.00
C GLN A 155 12.28 -26.60 -20.83
N GLY A 156 11.32 -27.14 -21.61
CA GLY A 156 11.62 -28.04 -22.72
C GLY A 156 12.61 -27.43 -23.73
N ASN A 157 12.77 -26.10 -23.70
CA ASN A 157 13.81 -25.33 -24.39
C ASN A 157 14.70 -24.58 -23.36
N GLY A 158 15.67 -25.28 -22.78
CA GLY A 158 16.94 -24.73 -22.29
C GLY A 158 16.97 -23.45 -21.43
N ALA A 159 17.35 -23.65 -20.15
CA ALA A 159 18.22 -22.80 -19.33
C ALA A 159 17.62 -21.66 -18.44
N THR A 160 17.79 -21.88 -17.13
CA THR A 160 18.37 -20.95 -16.13
C THR A 160 17.79 -19.54 -15.96
N THR A 161 16.53 -19.40 -15.54
CA THR A 161 15.97 -18.08 -15.13
C THR A 161 15.03 -18.11 -13.91
N SER A 162 14.82 -19.27 -13.28
CA SER A 162 13.74 -19.45 -12.29
C SER A 162 13.88 -18.59 -11.02
N GLY A 163 15.10 -18.32 -10.54
CA GLY A 163 15.32 -17.48 -9.36
C GLY A 163 15.12 -15.98 -9.60
N GLU A 164 15.52 -15.50 -10.78
CA GLU A 164 15.39 -14.09 -11.17
C GLU A 164 13.94 -13.73 -11.52
N ALA A 165 13.21 -14.65 -12.14
CA ALA A 165 11.78 -14.48 -12.44
C ALA A 165 10.94 -14.38 -11.15
N LEU A 166 11.24 -15.19 -10.14
CA LEU A 166 10.58 -15.10 -8.82
C LEU A 166 10.91 -13.77 -8.13
N LEU A 167 12.17 -13.34 -8.14
CA LEU A 167 12.58 -12.05 -7.55
C LEU A 167 11.90 -10.86 -8.23
N LYS A 168 11.75 -10.89 -9.56
CA LYS A 168 11.05 -9.85 -10.31
C LYS A 168 9.56 -9.82 -9.97
N HIS A 169 8.92 -10.99 -9.89
CA HIS A 169 7.52 -11.10 -9.50
C HIS A 169 7.27 -10.57 -8.07
N PHE A 170 8.13 -10.90 -7.10
CA PHE A 170 8.03 -10.36 -5.75
C PHE A 170 8.32 -8.86 -5.67
N HIS A 171 9.24 -8.34 -6.48
CA HIS A 171 9.53 -6.92 -6.57
C HIS A 171 8.34 -6.13 -7.15
N ASP A 172 7.70 -6.65 -8.19
CA ASP A 172 6.55 -6.01 -8.85
C ASP A 172 5.30 -6.00 -7.94
N ILE A 173 5.13 -6.99 -7.06
CA ILE A 173 4.05 -7.02 -6.05
C ILE A 173 4.25 -5.99 -4.93
N MET A 174 5.50 -5.61 -4.62
CA MET A 174 5.83 -4.76 -3.47
C MET A 174 5.88 -3.25 -3.82
N ILE A 175 5.66 -2.89 -5.09
CA ILE A 175 5.72 -1.50 -5.59
C ILE A 175 4.32 -0.91 -5.90
N ASP A 176 3.27 -1.73 -5.93
CA ASP A 176 1.85 -1.29 -5.92
C ASP A 176 1.27 -1.25 -4.50
#